data_AF-A0A8E6WXF8-F1
#
_entry.id   AF-A0A8E6WXF8-F1
#
_cell.length_a   1.000
_cell.length_b   1.000
_cell.length_c   1.000
_cell.angle_alpha   90.00
_cell.angle_beta   90.00
_cell.angle_gamma   90.00
#
_symmetry.space_group_name_H-M   'P 1'
#
loop_
_entity.id
_entity.type
_entity.pdbx_description
1 polymer ?
#
loop_
_entity_poly.entity_id
_entity_poly.type
_entity_poly.pdbx_seq_one_letter_code
_entity_poly.pdbx_strand_id
1 'polypeptide(L)'
;MTTDTTSCAKKSRGRPKVFDREAALDKAMTLFWQHGYEATSLADLVEATGAKAPTLYAEFTNKEGLFRAVLDRYITRFASKHEAQLFCEEKSVESALEDYFTEIAACFTSTDTPAGCFMINTSATLAASSRDIARTVKSRHAMQEQTLIQFLRQRQERGEIPAHCNPQALAEYINCILQGMSISAREGATFEQLMQITRTTLRIWPELLKS
;
A
#
# COMPACT_ATOMS: atom_id res chain seq x y z
N MET A 1 -8.60 72.89 13.19
CA MET A 1 -8.73 71.51 13.72
C MET A 1 -9.80 70.86 12.88
N THR A 2 -9.52 69.93 11.98
CA THR A 2 -8.94 68.60 12.20
C THR A 2 -8.26 68.10 10.91
N THR A 3 -7.07 67.53 11.04
CA THR A 3 -6.30 66.90 9.97
C THR A 3 -6.83 65.50 9.67
N ASP A 4 -7.20 65.28 8.41
CA ASP A 4 -7.54 63.98 7.85
C ASP A 4 -6.27 63.13 7.74
N THR A 5 -6.22 61.98 8.41
CA THR A 5 -5.06 61.08 8.37
C THR A 5 -5.50 59.75 7.75
N THR A 6 -5.36 59.64 6.43
CA THR A 6 -5.59 58.40 5.70
C THR A 6 -4.42 57.44 5.95
N SER A 7 -4.60 56.51 6.89
CA SER A 7 -3.64 55.43 7.15
C SER A 7 -3.70 54.36 6.07
N CYS A 8 -2.64 54.25 5.26
CA CYS A 8 -2.45 53.17 4.30
C CYS A 8 -2.11 51.86 5.05
N ALA A 9 -3.08 50.96 5.17
CA ALA A 9 -2.87 49.65 5.78
C ALA A 9 -1.98 48.77 4.87
N LYS A 10 -0.71 48.58 5.26
CA LYS A 10 0.19 47.59 4.65
C LYS A 10 -0.41 46.19 4.84
N LYS A 11 -0.77 45.51 3.74
CA LYS A 11 -1.02 44.05 3.72
C LYS A 11 0.22 43.34 4.25
N SER A 12 0.14 42.74 5.44
CA SER A 12 1.18 41.86 5.93
C SER A 12 1.23 40.62 5.03
N ARG A 13 2.43 40.30 4.53
CA ARG A 13 2.68 39.06 3.81
C ARG A 13 2.56 37.94 4.83
N GLY A 14 1.46 37.20 4.78
CA GLY A 14 1.23 36.05 5.66
C GLY A 14 2.42 35.09 5.65
N ARG A 15 2.69 34.47 6.80
CA ARG A 15 3.72 33.44 7.00
C ARG A 15 3.69 32.45 5.82
N PRO A 16 4.82 32.10 5.19
CA PRO A 16 4.84 31.15 4.09
C PRO A 16 4.12 29.87 4.49
N LYS A 17 3.25 29.33 3.61
CA LYS A 17 2.69 27.98 3.77
C LYS A 17 3.85 27.02 3.99
N VAL A 18 3.97 26.48 5.20
CA VAL A 18 4.95 25.45 5.52
C VAL A 18 4.56 24.23 4.68
N PHE A 19 5.54 23.67 3.97
CA PHE A 19 5.34 22.46 3.20
C PHE A 19 5.00 21.32 4.16
N ASP A 20 3.82 20.72 3.97
CA ASP A 20 3.40 19.54 4.71
C ASP A 20 3.78 18.30 3.91
N ARG A 21 4.84 17.64 4.38
CA ARG A 21 5.42 16.46 3.76
C ARG A 21 4.43 15.30 3.68
N GLU A 22 3.72 15.02 4.77
CA GLU A 22 2.83 13.85 4.84
C GLU A 22 1.59 14.06 3.98
N ALA A 23 1.03 15.27 3.96
CA ALA A 23 -0.06 15.62 3.07
C ALA A 23 0.37 15.56 1.59
N ALA A 24 1.61 15.98 1.27
CA ALA A 24 2.14 15.86 -0.09
C ALA A 24 2.30 14.38 -0.51
N LEU A 25 2.79 13.52 0.38
CA LEU A 25 2.91 12.09 0.11
C LEU A 25 1.55 11.41 -0.07
N ASP A 26 0.54 11.75 0.72
CA ASP A 26 -0.82 11.20 0.55
C ASP A 26 -1.41 11.54 -0.82
N LYS A 27 -1.26 12.78 -1.26
CA LYS A 27 -1.77 13.20 -2.57
C LYS A 27 -0.98 12.60 -3.72
N ALA A 28 0.35 12.53 -3.60
CA ALA A 28 1.20 11.87 -4.58
C ALA A 28 0.89 10.37 -4.68
N MET A 29 0.61 9.71 -3.54
CA MET A 29 0.18 8.32 -3.49
C MET A 29 -1.11 8.09 -4.29
N THR A 30 -2.15 8.89 -4.05
CA THR A 30 -3.41 8.79 -4.80
C THR A 30 -3.19 8.94 -6.31
N LEU A 31 -2.39 9.93 -6.71
CA LEU A 31 -2.12 10.21 -8.12
C LEU A 31 -1.36 9.06 -8.80
N PHE A 32 -0.29 8.57 -8.17
CA PHE A 32 0.46 7.42 -8.65
C PHE A 32 -0.38 6.14 -8.68
N TRP A 33 -1.33 5.98 -7.76
CA TRP A 33 -2.18 4.80 -7.70
C TRP A 33 -3.21 4.80 -8.83
N GLN A 34 -3.78 5.97 -9.15
CA GLN A 34 -4.78 6.11 -10.21
C GLN A 34 -4.15 6.03 -11.61
N HIS A 35 -3.03 6.71 -11.83
CA HIS A 35 -2.46 6.88 -13.17
C HIS A 35 -1.20 6.03 -13.40
N GLY A 36 -0.63 5.46 -12.35
CA GLY A 36 0.68 4.83 -12.41
C GLY A 36 1.81 5.85 -12.38
N TYR A 37 3.03 5.33 -12.19
CA TYR A 37 4.23 6.16 -12.12
C TYR A 37 4.48 6.91 -13.43
N GLU A 38 4.42 6.25 -14.59
CA GLU A 38 4.77 6.86 -15.89
C GLU A 38 3.83 8.00 -16.30
N ALA A 39 2.52 7.78 -16.22
CA ALA A 39 1.53 8.76 -16.66
C ALA A 39 1.39 9.97 -15.72
N THR A 40 2.05 9.95 -14.55
CA THR A 40 2.04 11.05 -13.60
C THR A 40 3.23 11.98 -13.83
N SER A 41 3.04 13.19 -14.34
CA SER A 41 4.12 14.16 -14.55
C SER A 41 4.49 14.92 -13.26
N LEU A 42 5.62 15.63 -13.27
CA LEU A 42 5.96 16.55 -12.17
C LEU A 42 4.96 17.70 -12.05
N ALA A 43 4.38 18.14 -13.16
CA ALA A 43 3.36 19.19 -13.15
C ALA A 43 2.12 18.72 -12.40
N ASP A 44 1.65 17.50 -12.68
CA ASP A 44 0.51 16.90 -11.99
C ASP A 44 0.78 16.75 -10.49
N LEU A 45 2.01 16.37 -10.11
CA LEU A 45 2.43 16.28 -8.71
C LEU A 45 2.45 17.65 -8.02
N VAL A 46 2.94 18.69 -8.68
CA VAL A 46 2.92 20.07 -8.17
C VAL A 46 1.49 20.55 -7.96
N GLU A 47 0.61 20.29 -8.93
CA GLU A 47 -0.80 20.66 -8.86
C GLU A 47 -1.51 19.93 -7.72
N ALA A 48 -1.38 18.60 -7.66
CA ALA A 48 -2.01 17.78 -6.64
C ALA A 48 -1.50 18.15 -5.23
N THR A 49 -0.18 18.17 -5.03
CA THR A 49 0.41 18.44 -3.71
C THR A 49 0.20 19.88 -3.26
N GLY A 50 0.15 20.83 -4.21
CA GLY A 50 0.18 22.27 -3.94
C GLY A 50 1.58 22.78 -3.56
N ALA A 51 2.60 21.92 -3.65
CA ALA A 51 4.00 22.27 -3.40
C ALA A 51 4.65 22.76 -4.69
N LYS A 52 5.68 23.62 -4.57
CA LYS A 52 6.45 24.07 -5.74
C LYS A 52 7.42 22.97 -6.17
N ALA A 53 7.70 22.86 -7.46
CA ALA A 53 8.67 21.89 -7.99
C ALA A 53 10.04 21.91 -7.27
N PRO A 54 10.67 23.07 -6.98
CA PRO A 54 11.93 23.09 -6.23
C PRO A 54 11.80 22.52 -4.81
N THR A 55 10.65 22.68 -4.16
CA THR A 55 10.39 22.12 -2.83
C THR A 55 10.31 20.59 -2.88
N LEU A 56 9.58 20.04 -3.86
CA LEU A 56 9.48 18.60 -4.06
C LEU A 56 10.85 17.98 -4.39
N TYR A 57 11.65 18.64 -5.23
CA TYR A 57 13.00 18.18 -5.55
C TYR A 57 13.98 18.29 -4.37
N ALA A 58 13.90 19.35 -3.57
CA ALA A 58 14.74 19.50 -2.39
C ALA A 58 14.44 18.42 -1.33
N GLU A 59 13.16 18.06 -1.16
CA GLU A 59 12.73 17.06 -0.20
C GLU A 59 13.00 15.63 -0.68
N PHE A 60 12.65 15.34 -1.93
CA PHE A 60 12.60 13.95 -2.44
C PHE A 60 13.66 13.64 -3.49
N THR A 61 14.58 14.57 -3.77
CA THR A 61 15.65 14.50 -4.79
C THR A 61 15.14 14.47 -6.23
N ASN A 62 14.19 13.60 -6.56
CA ASN A 62 13.56 13.47 -7.87
C ASN A 62 12.20 12.73 -7.77
N LYS A 63 11.51 12.56 -8.92
CA LYS A 63 10.22 11.84 -9.00
C LYS A 63 10.34 10.40 -8.49
N GLU A 64 11.46 9.74 -8.73
CA GLU A 64 11.72 8.38 -8.23
C GLU A 64 11.86 8.36 -6.71
N GLY A 65 12.60 9.29 -6.12
CA GLY A 65 12.74 9.41 -4.67
C GLY A 65 11.40 9.73 -4.00
N LEU A 66 10.56 10.55 -4.63
CA LEU A 66 9.18 10.77 -4.19
C LEU A 66 8.36 9.48 -4.26
N PHE A 67 8.47 8.73 -5.35
CA PHE A 67 7.77 7.46 -5.51
C PHE A 67 8.19 6.44 -4.45
N ARG A 68 9.49 6.33 -4.14
CA ARG A 68 9.99 5.48 -3.04
C ARG A 68 9.41 5.90 -1.70
N ALA A 69 9.40 7.19 -1.39
CA ALA A 69 8.80 7.70 -0.15
C ALA A 69 7.29 7.44 -0.06
N VAL A 70 6.58 7.47 -1.19
CA VAL A 70 5.17 7.09 -1.29
C VAL A 70 4.97 5.60 -1.02
N LEU A 71 5.80 4.71 -1.59
CA LEU A 71 5.74 3.28 -1.32
C LEU A 71 5.98 2.98 0.17
N ASP A 72 6.96 3.63 0.78
CA ASP A 72 7.27 3.48 2.20
C ASP A 72 6.07 3.90 3.07
N ARG A 73 5.47 5.05 2.75
CA ARG A 73 4.26 5.54 3.42
C ARG A 73 3.09 4.57 3.28
N TYR A 74 2.88 4.00 2.09
CA TYR A 74 1.84 3.00 1.86
C TYR A 74 2.03 1.77 2.78
N ILE A 75 3.26 1.27 2.89
CA ILE A 75 3.58 0.10 3.71
C ILE A 75 3.35 0.38 5.20
N THR A 76 3.82 1.53 5.70
CA THR A 76 3.64 1.91 7.10
C THR A 76 2.17 2.12 7.45
N ARG A 77 1.37 2.69 6.54
CA ARG A 77 -0.03 3.04 6.80
C ARG A 77 -1.00 1.87 6.65
N PHE A 78 -0.79 1.01 5.66
CA PHE A 78 -1.75 -0.04 5.31
C PHE A 78 -1.18 -1.44 5.58
N ALA A 79 -0.04 -1.78 4.97
CA ALA A 79 0.48 -3.15 5.02
C ALA A 79 0.82 -3.61 6.46
N SER A 80 1.49 -2.76 7.23
CA SER A 80 1.93 -3.11 8.59
C SER A 80 0.76 -3.39 9.55
N LYS A 81 -0.37 -2.70 9.36
CA LYS A 81 -1.57 -2.91 10.18
C LYS A 81 -2.24 -4.26 9.89
N HIS A 82 -2.29 -4.65 8.61
CA HIS A 82 -2.89 -5.92 8.22
C HIS A 82 -2.03 -7.11 8.67
N GLU A 83 -0.71 -7.02 8.49
CA GLU A 83 0.24 -8.07 8.89
C GLU A 83 0.19 -8.38 10.38
N ALA A 84 -0.17 -7.41 11.23
CA ALA A 84 -0.33 -7.63 12.67
C ALA A 84 -1.39 -8.72 13.01
N GLN A 85 -2.39 -8.94 12.15
CA GLN A 85 -3.41 -9.98 12.37
C GLN A 85 -2.83 -11.40 12.31
N LEU A 86 -1.78 -11.62 11.51
CA LEU A 86 -1.15 -12.93 11.35
C LEU A 86 -0.48 -13.41 12.64
N PHE A 87 0.10 -12.48 13.40
CA PHE A 87 0.92 -12.78 14.58
C PHE A 87 0.13 -12.76 15.90
N CYS A 88 -1.20 -12.76 15.85
CA CYS A 88 -2.04 -12.93 17.04
C CYS A 88 -1.99 -14.38 17.53
N GLU A 89 -1.27 -14.60 18.64
CA GLU A 89 -0.93 -15.95 19.11
C GLU A 89 -2.13 -16.77 19.61
N GLU A 90 -3.21 -16.10 20.06
CA GLU A 90 -4.40 -16.78 20.58
C GLU A 90 -5.31 -17.35 19.49
N LYS A 91 -5.12 -16.94 18.23
CA LYS A 91 -5.93 -17.40 17.08
C LYS A 91 -5.36 -18.65 16.46
N SER A 92 -6.22 -19.49 15.88
CA SER A 92 -5.78 -20.56 14.97
C SER A 92 -5.19 -19.98 13.69
N VAL A 93 -4.47 -20.80 12.92
CA VAL A 93 -3.93 -20.41 11.61
C VAL A 93 -5.04 -19.90 10.69
N GLU A 94 -6.17 -20.60 10.62
CA GLU A 94 -7.31 -20.26 9.77
C GLU A 94 -7.94 -18.93 10.18
N SER A 95 -8.14 -18.70 11.49
CA SER A 95 -8.72 -17.45 11.98
C SER A 95 -7.78 -16.27 11.74
N ALA A 96 -6.47 -16.43 11.96
CA ALA A 96 -5.48 -15.39 11.68
C ALA A 96 -5.43 -15.05 10.17
N LEU A 97 -5.52 -16.07 9.30
CA LEU A 97 -5.62 -15.87 7.85
C LEU A 97 -6.93 -15.19 7.47
N GLU A 98 -8.06 -15.58 8.04
CA GLU A 98 -9.37 -14.97 7.77
C GLU A 98 -9.37 -13.46 8.08
N ASP A 99 -8.85 -13.08 9.26
CA ASP A 99 -8.77 -11.68 9.66
C ASP A 99 -7.82 -10.89 8.75
N TYR A 100 -6.68 -11.48 8.39
CA TYR A 100 -5.73 -10.89 7.45
C TYR A 100 -6.36 -10.63 6.07
N PHE A 101 -7.02 -11.64 5.50
CA PHE A 101 -7.74 -11.50 4.23
C PHE A 101 -8.90 -10.50 4.32
N THR A 102 -9.58 -10.42 5.46
CA THR A 102 -10.70 -9.49 5.70
C THR A 102 -10.22 -8.05 5.70
N GLU A 103 -9.17 -7.72 6.45
CA GLU A 103 -8.59 -6.37 6.45
C GLU A 103 -8.07 -5.98 5.05
N ILE A 104 -7.46 -6.93 4.33
CA ILE A 104 -7.01 -6.69 2.96
C ILE A 104 -8.19 -6.44 2.01
N ALA A 105 -9.24 -7.24 2.07
CA ALA A 105 -10.44 -7.05 1.26
C ALA A 105 -11.05 -5.67 1.52
N ALA A 106 -11.17 -5.27 2.79
CA ALA A 106 -11.68 -3.95 3.19
C ALA A 106 -10.80 -2.82 2.64
N CYS A 107 -9.47 -2.97 2.70
CA CYS A 107 -8.53 -2.02 2.12
C CYS A 107 -8.68 -1.91 0.60
N PHE A 108 -8.79 -3.04 -0.10
CA PHE A 108 -8.86 -3.07 -1.56
C PHE A 108 -10.17 -2.50 -2.12
N THR A 109 -11.24 -2.55 -1.34
CA THR A 109 -12.56 -2.05 -1.73
C THR A 109 -12.97 -0.77 -1.01
N SER A 110 -12.04 -0.13 -0.30
CA SER A 110 -12.29 1.13 0.39
C SER A 110 -12.71 2.23 -0.60
N THR A 111 -13.65 3.09 -0.19
CA THR A 111 -14.04 4.28 -0.95
C THR A 111 -13.06 5.45 -0.76
N ASP A 112 -12.20 5.38 0.26
CA ASP A 112 -11.26 6.45 0.61
C ASP A 112 -9.96 6.39 -0.18
N THR A 113 -9.67 5.25 -0.79
CA THR A 113 -8.48 5.00 -1.60
C THR A 113 -8.85 4.39 -2.94
N PRO A 114 -8.04 4.57 -4.00
CA PRO A 114 -8.26 3.83 -5.24
C PRO A 114 -8.25 2.31 -5.00
N ALA A 115 -9.00 1.56 -5.80
CA ALA A 115 -9.20 0.13 -5.57
C ALA A 115 -7.93 -0.72 -5.78
N GLY A 116 -7.88 -1.86 -5.08
CA GLY A 116 -6.79 -2.84 -5.13
C GLY A 116 -5.59 -2.49 -4.25
N CYS A 117 -4.46 -3.14 -4.47
CA CYS A 117 -3.20 -2.84 -3.80
C CYS A 117 -2.37 -1.86 -4.64
N PHE A 118 -1.93 -0.76 -4.04
CA PHE A 118 -1.04 0.20 -4.70
C PHE A 118 0.19 -0.49 -5.29
N MET A 119 0.86 -1.35 -4.51
CA MET A 119 2.07 -2.07 -4.91
C MET A 119 1.83 -2.97 -6.14
N ILE A 120 0.77 -3.77 -6.12
CA ILE A 120 0.46 -4.71 -7.22
C ILE A 120 0.08 -3.93 -8.49
N ASN A 121 -0.76 -2.89 -8.35
CA ASN A 121 -1.21 -2.07 -9.46
C ASN A 121 -0.06 -1.30 -10.12
N THR A 122 0.90 -0.80 -9.34
CA THR A 122 2.08 -0.14 -9.91
C THR A 122 3.03 -1.14 -10.56
N SER A 123 3.17 -2.36 -10.02
CA SER A 123 4.03 -3.42 -10.59
C SER A 123 3.72 -3.76 -12.04
N ALA A 124 2.43 -3.90 -12.37
CA ALA A 124 1.99 -4.32 -13.71
C ALA A 124 2.34 -3.30 -14.80
N THR A 125 2.40 -2.01 -14.45
CA THR A 125 2.64 -0.90 -15.40
C THR A 125 4.13 -0.55 -15.53
N LEU A 126 4.96 -0.94 -14.56
CA LEU A 126 6.35 -0.44 -14.38
C LEU A 126 7.46 -1.27 -15.03
N ALA A 127 7.12 -2.35 -15.74
CA ALA A 127 8.13 -3.24 -16.34
C ALA A 127 8.96 -2.57 -17.47
N ALA A 128 8.53 -1.42 -18.01
CA ALA A 128 9.10 -0.86 -19.23
C ALA A 128 10.05 0.35 -19.06
N SER A 129 10.10 1.02 -17.90
CA SER A 129 10.63 2.40 -17.84
C SER A 129 11.75 2.70 -16.84
N SER A 130 11.85 1.99 -15.71
CA SER A 130 12.98 2.15 -14.78
C SER A 130 13.31 0.86 -14.04
N ARG A 131 14.56 0.39 -14.21
CA ARG A 131 15.10 -0.78 -13.52
C ARG A 131 15.11 -0.62 -12.00
N ASP A 132 15.32 0.60 -11.51
CA ASP A 132 15.43 0.84 -10.07
C ASP A 132 14.05 0.82 -9.40
N ILE A 133 13.02 1.34 -10.06
CA ILE A 133 11.64 1.25 -9.56
C ILE A 133 11.16 -0.21 -9.59
N ALA A 134 11.44 -0.94 -10.67
CA ALA A 134 11.12 -2.36 -10.73
C ALA A 134 11.82 -3.15 -9.61
N ARG A 135 13.07 -2.81 -9.26
CA ARG A 135 13.76 -3.39 -8.08
C ARG A 135 13.09 -3.02 -6.77
N THR A 136 12.69 -1.76 -6.58
CA THR A 136 11.98 -1.35 -5.36
C THR A 136 10.69 -2.14 -5.19
N VAL A 137 9.88 -2.19 -6.23
CA VAL A 137 8.61 -2.94 -6.23
C VAL A 137 8.86 -4.43 -5.97
N LYS A 138 9.82 -5.05 -6.64
CA LYS A 138 10.22 -6.45 -6.40
C LYS A 138 10.66 -6.68 -4.95
N SER A 139 11.47 -5.77 -4.39
CA SER A 139 11.92 -5.86 -3.00
C SER A 139 10.76 -5.80 -2.02
N ARG A 140 9.73 -5.01 -2.30
CA ARG A 140 8.54 -4.92 -1.44
C ARG A 140 7.66 -6.17 -1.53
N HIS A 141 7.47 -6.74 -2.72
CA HIS A 141 6.82 -8.05 -2.84
C HIS A 141 7.56 -9.14 -2.06
N ALA A 142 8.88 -9.16 -2.15
CA ALA A 142 9.70 -10.10 -1.39
C ALA A 142 9.56 -9.91 0.14
N MET A 143 9.34 -8.68 0.62
CA MET A 143 9.07 -8.44 2.05
C MET A 143 7.72 -9.01 2.49
N GLN A 144 6.65 -8.80 1.72
CA GLN A 144 5.33 -9.37 2.04
C GLN A 144 5.38 -10.90 2.07
N GLU A 145 6.06 -11.50 1.09
CA GLU A 145 6.28 -12.94 1.05
C GLU A 145 7.06 -13.43 2.28
N GLN A 146 8.12 -12.71 2.67
CA GLN A 146 8.91 -13.05 3.86
C GLN A 146 8.09 -12.99 5.15
N THR A 147 7.17 -12.02 5.29
CA THR A 147 6.25 -11.95 6.43
C THR A 147 5.34 -13.17 6.51
N LEU A 148 4.75 -13.59 5.38
CA LEU A 148 3.91 -14.80 5.31
C LEU A 148 4.72 -16.07 5.63
N ILE A 149 5.94 -16.18 5.11
CA ILE A 149 6.84 -17.30 5.42
C ILE A 149 7.14 -17.34 6.93
N GLN A 150 7.42 -16.20 7.55
CA GLN A 150 7.70 -16.13 8.98
C GLN A 150 6.49 -16.56 9.81
N PHE A 151 5.30 -16.06 9.47
CA PHE A 151 4.05 -16.47 10.11
C PHE A 151 3.86 -17.99 10.02
N LEU A 152 3.97 -18.57 8.83
CA LEU A 152 3.75 -20.00 8.61
C LEU A 152 4.81 -20.86 9.31
N ARG A 153 6.07 -20.43 9.34
CA ARG A 153 7.14 -21.11 10.08
C ARG A 153 6.86 -21.13 11.58
N GLN A 154 6.47 -20.00 12.16
CA GLN A 154 6.13 -19.93 13.58
C GLN A 154 4.96 -20.86 13.94
N ARG A 155 3.95 -20.95 13.06
CA ARG A 155 2.80 -21.86 13.24
C ARG A 155 3.19 -23.32 13.08
N GLN A 156 4.12 -23.63 12.19
CA GLN A 156 4.70 -24.97 12.03
C GLN A 156 5.52 -25.39 13.27
N GLU A 157 6.34 -24.49 13.81
CA GLU A 157 7.12 -24.73 15.05
C GLU A 157 6.21 -25.00 16.26
N ARG A 158 5.01 -24.41 16.28
CA ARG A 158 3.97 -24.65 17.29
C ARG A 158 3.17 -25.95 17.07
N GLY A 159 3.41 -26.67 15.97
CA GLY A 159 2.69 -27.89 15.62
C GLY A 159 1.28 -27.67 15.05
N GLU A 160 0.92 -26.43 14.70
CA GLU A 160 -0.37 -26.10 14.07
C GLU A 160 -0.36 -26.38 12.57
N ILE A 161 0.82 -26.38 11.96
CA ILE A 161 1.05 -26.77 10.57
C ILE A 161 1.93 -28.02 10.57
N PRO A 162 1.60 -29.08 9.79
CA PRO A 162 2.42 -30.28 9.72
C PRO A 162 3.87 -30.00 9.27
N ALA A 163 4.83 -30.73 9.85
CA ALA A 163 6.26 -30.53 9.59
C ALA A 163 6.70 -30.84 8.13
N HIS A 164 5.91 -31.59 7.38
CA HIS A 164 6.19 -31.89 5.97
C HIS A 164 5.77 -30.77 5.01
N CYS A 165 4.87 -29.89 5.43
CA CYS A 165 4.44 -28.77 4.61
C CYS A 165 5.61 -27.81 4.37
N ASN A 166 5.67 -27.22 3.17
CA ASN A 166 6.66 -26.20 2.84
C ASN A 166 6.07 -24.80 3.08
N PRO A 167 6.51 -24.05 4.12
CA PRO A 167 6.00 -22.71 4.41
C PRO A 167 6.20 -21.73 3.26
N GLN A 168 7.23 -21.91 2.44
CA GLN A 168 7.46 -21.06 1.27
C GLN A 168 6.38 -21.28 0.21
N ALA A 169 6.08 -22.53 -0.15
CA ALA A 169 5.04 -22.84 -1.13
C ALA A 169 3.64 -22.36 -0.67
N LEU A 170 3.34 -22.51 0.63
CA LEU A 170 2.10 -22.00 1.22
C LEU A 170 2.03 -20.46 1.17
N ALA A 171 3.15 -19.77 1.45
CA ALA A 171 3.23 -18.31 1.33
C ALA A 171 3.05 -17.83 -0.11
N GLU A 172 3.68 -18.51 -1.08
CA GLU A 172 3.53 -18.22 -2.52
C GLU A 172 2.07 -18.37 -2.97
N TYR A 173 1.39 -19.43 -2.52
CA TYR A 173 -0.04 -19.62 -2.75
C TYR A 173 -0.88 -18.47 -2.19
N ILE A 174 -0.69 -18.13 -0.90
CA ILE A 174 -1.42 -17.01 -0.26
C ILE A 174 -1.17 -15.70 -1.02
N ASN A 175 0.09 -15.42 -1.38
CA ASN A 175 0.45 -14.22 -2.13
C ASN A 175 -0.23 -14.17 -3.50
N CYS A 176 -0.33 -15.31 -4.19
CA CYS A 176 -1.07 -15.41 -5.46
C CYS A 176 -2.55 -15.04 -5.28
N ILE A 177 -3.20 -15.51 -4.22
CA ILE A 177 -4.60 -15.16 -3.91
C ILE A 177 -4.75 -13.66 -3.64
N LEU A 178 -3.86 -13.05 -2.85
CA LEU A 178 -3.88 -11.62 -2.58
C LEU A 178 -3.71 -10.77 -3.85
N GLN A 179 -2.83 -11.20 -4.75
CA GLN A 179 -2.65 -10.56 -6.05
C GLN A 179 -3.93 -10.64 -6.90
N GLY A 180 -4.58 -11.82 -6.92
CA GLY A 180 -5.88 -11.99 -7.57
C GLY A 180 -6.94 -11.05 -7.00
N MET A 181 -7.08 -11.00 -5.67
CA MET A 181 -8.04 -10.11 -4.99
C MET A 181 -7.81 -8.63 -5.33
N SER A 182 -6.54 -8.20 -5.38
CA SER A 182 -6.19 -6.83 -5.76
C SER A 182 -6.65 -6.49 -7.18
N ILE A 183 -6.42 -7.39 -8.13
CA ILE A 183 -6.83 -7.20 -9.53
C ILE A 183 -8.36 -7.20 -9.63
N SER A 184 -9.04 -8.15 -9.00
CA SER A 184 -10.50 -8.19 -8.99
C SER A 184 -11.12 -6.92 -8.40
N ALA A 185 -10.57 -6.38 -7.31
CA ALA A 185 -11.02 -5.13 -6.73
C ALA A 185 -10.88 -3.96 -7.70
N ARG A 186 -9.73 -3.88 -8.41
CA ARG A 186 -9.50 -2.87 -9.46
C ARG A 186 -10.51 -2.98 -10.60
N GLU A 187 -10.97 -4.18 -10.91
CA GLU A 187 -12.00 -4.47 -11.92
C GLU A 187 -13.44 -4.27 -11.39
N GLY A 188 -13.60 -3.81 -10.15
CA GLY A 188 -14.90 -3.47 -9.56
C GLY A 188 -15.51 -4.56 -8.69
N ALA A 189 -14.75 -5.59 -8.30
CA ALA A 189 -15.24 -6.56 -7.32
C ALA A 189 -15.54 -5.90 -5.97
N THR A 190 -16.69 -6.25 -5.42
CA THR A 190 -17.15 -5.80 -4.11
C THR A 190 -16.42 -6.53 -2.97
N PHE A 191 -16.48 -5.95 -1.77
CA PHE A 191 -15.94 -6.57 -0.56
C PHE A 191 -16.44 -8.01 -0.38
N GLU A 192 -17.74 -8.24 -0.56
CA GLU A 192 -18.33 -9.55 -0.41
C GLU A 192 -17.75 -10.55 -1.43
N GLN A 193 -17.62 -10.16 -2.70
CA GLN A 193 -16.99 -11.01 -3.72
C GLN A 193 -15.54 -11.38 -3.38
N LEU A 194 -14.77 -10.46 -2.80
CA LEU A 194 -13.42 -10.77 -2.30
C LEU A 194 -13.49 -11.73 -1.10
N MET A 195 -14.46 -11.57 -0.21
CA MET A 195 -14.69 -12.49 0.91
C MET A 195 -15.13 -13.89 0.44
N GLN A 196 -15.81 -14.03 -0.71
CA GLN A 196 -16.01 -15.36 -1.31
C GLN A 196 -14.68 -16.05 -1.68
N ILE A 197 -13.69 -15.29 -2.18
CA ILE A 197 -12.35 -15.83 -2.47
C ILE A 197 -11.67 -16.28 -1.17
N THR A 198 -11.75 -15.47 -0.11
CA THR A 198 -11.24 -15.79 1.23
C THR A 198 -11.84 -17.09 1.75
N ARG A 199 -13.18 -17.19 1.80
CA ARG A 199 -13.89 -18.38 2.30
C ARG A 199 -13.57 -19.64 1.48
N THR A 200 -13.40 -19.49 0.17
CA THR A 200 -12.99 -20.60 -0.71
C THR A 200 -11.56 -21.04 -0.39
N THR A 201 -10.65 -20.08 -0.21
CA THR A 201 -9.26 -20.34 0.17
C THR A 201 -9.17 -21.08 1.51
N LEU A 202 -9.91 -20.64 2.52
CA LEU A 202 -9.93 -21.28 3.83
C LEU A 202 -10.57 -22.68 3.78
N ARG A 203 -11.53 -22.91 2.87
CA ARG A 203 -12.11 -24.26 2.67
C ARG A 203 -11.10 -25.25 2.11
N ILE A 204 -10.22 -24.81 1.21
CA ILE A 204 -9.19 -25.69 0.63
C ILE A 204 -7.93 -25.80 1.49
N TRP A 205 -7.74 -24.88 2.45
CA TRP A 205 -6.58 -24.83 3.33
C TRP A 205 -6.25 -26.19 3.99
N PRO A 206 -7.21 -26.94 4.58
CA PRO A 206 -6.93 -28.24 5.16
C PRO A 206 -6.40 -29.27 4.15
N GLU A 207 -6.76 -29.17 2.86
CA GLU A 207 -6.23 -30.07 1.82
C GLU A 207 -4.79 -29.70 1.46
N LEU A 208 -4.44 -28.40 1.47
CA LEU A 208 -3.06 -27.94 1.27
C LEU A 208 -2.10 -28.40 2.36
N LEU A 209 -2.62 -28.75 3.55
CA LEU A 209 -1.82 -29.26 4.67
C LEU A 209 -1.64 -30.78 4.66
N LYS A 210 -2.33 -31.51 3.78
CA LYS A 210 -2.22 -32.98 3.66
C LYS A 210 -1.17 -33.43 2.64
N SER A 211 -0.81 -32.54 1.72
CA SER A 211 0.05 -32.80 0.56
C SER A 211 1.53 -32.57 0.83
#